data_AF-A0A7Y2VPA1-F1
#
_entry.id   AF-A0A7Y2VPA1-F1
#
_cell.length_a   1.000
_cell.length_b   1.000
_cell.length_c   1.000
_cell.angle_alpha   90.00
_cell.angle_beta   90.00
_cell.angle_gamma   90.00
#
_symmetry.space_group_name_H-M   'P 1'
#
loop_
_entity.id
_entity.type
_entity.pdbx_description
1 polymer ?
#
loop_
_entity_poly.entity_id
_entity_poly.type
_entity_poly.pdbx_seq_one_letter_code
_entity_poly.pdbx_strand_id
1 'polypeptide(L)'
;MAQKTLLVIVGPTGIGKTSLAIQLASHFKSEILSADSRQFYKEMSIGTAVPTQNELDSVPHHFIHQISIQKDYSVGDFERDALKKLNELFKVHDIVLLVGGSGLYVDAVVYGIDSFPKIRPGLRSELQNEMEERGLNALQEELKLTDPAYYEKVDLKNPHRVLRALEVIRTTGKPFSDFLGKGKAKRPFHSLILGLQAPREVVYDRINARVDKMMASGLLDEVKILKDFEHLNALQTVGYRELLSYLKEETTLDEAISEIKKNTRRF
;
A
#
# COMPACT_ATOMS: atom_id res chain seq x y z
N MET A 1 23.57 -8.37 -24.64
CA MET A 1 23.45 -8.47 -23.16
C MET A 1 22.09 -9.07 -22.86
N ALA A 2 21.99 -9.96 -21.87
CA ALA A 2 20.69 -10.51 -21.47
C ALA A 2 19.77 -9.37 -21.00
N GLN A 3 18.48 -9.47 -21.34
CA GLN A 3 17.51 -8.48 -20.92
C GLN A 3 17.31 -8.56 -19.40
N LYS A 4 17.52 -7.45 -18.70
CA LYS A 4 17.31 -7.34 -17.25
C LYS A 4 15.85 -7.68 -16.90
N THR A 5 15.66 -8.48 -15.85
CA THR A 5 14.35 -9.02 -15.47
C THR A 5 13.96 -8.60 -14.06
N LEU A 6 12.78 -8.00 -13.91
CA LEU A 6 12.12 -7.77 -12.64
C LEU A 6 11.16 -8.93 -12.37
N LEU A 7 11.48 -9.78 -11.39
CA LEU A 7 10.63 -10.88 -10.95
C LEU A 7 9.66 -10.37 -9.88
N VAL A 8 8.39 -10.26 -10.25
CA VAL A 8 7.35 -9.66 -9.41
C VAL A 8 6.53 -10.76 -8.75
N ILE A 9 6.49 -10.79 -7.41
CA ILE A 9 5.75 -11.80 -6.64
C ILE A 9 4.57 -11.13 -5.95
N VAL A 10 3.36 -11.51 -6.37
CA VAL A 10 2.09 -10.97 -5.86
C VAL A 10 1.19 -12.08 -5.32
N GLY A 11 0.21 -11.71 -4.50
CA GLY A 11 -0.74 -12.63 -3.90
C GLY A 11 -1.30 -12.10 -2.58
N PRO A 12 -2.35 -12.73 -2.02
CA PRO A 12 -3.00 -12.26 -0.81
C PRO A 12 -2.09 -12.29 0.42
N THR A 13 -2.48 -11.58 1.47
CA THR A 13 -1.79 -11.62 2.77
C THR A 13 -1.83 -13.03 3.35
N GLY A 14 -0.74 -13.49 3.97
CA GLY A 14 -0.65 -14.83 4.55
C GLY A 14 -0.34 -15.97 3.58
N ILE A 15 -0.21 -15.72 2.27
CA ILE A 15 0.03 -16.80 1.28
C ILE A 15 1.48 -17.32 1.24
N GLY A 16 2.45 -16.57 1.79
CA GLY A 16 3.86 -16.98 1.83
C GLY A 16 4.79 -16.28 0.84
N LYS A 17 4.42 -15.08 0.34
CA LYS A 17 5.25 -14.30 -0.60
C LYS A 17 6.69 -14.11 -0.15
N THR A 18 6.89 -13.66 1.09
CA THR A 18 8.22 -13.37 1.67
C THR A 18 9.12 -14.60 1.64
N SER A 19 8.62 -15.75 2.11
CA SER A 19 9.41 -16.99 2.14
C SER A 19 9.83 -17.43 0.74
N LEU A 20 8.92 -17.39 -0.24
CA LEU A 20 9.25 -17.70 -1.64
C LEU A 20 10.27 -16.70 -2.21
N ALA A 21 10.10 -15.42 -1.93
CA ALA A 21 11.00 -14.38 -2.41
C ALA A 21 12.42 -14.57 -1.89
N ILE A 22 12.59 -14.90 -0.61
CA ILE A 22 13.89 -15.16 -0.01
C ILE A 22 14.57 -16.37 -0.68
N GLN A 23 13.84 -17.46 -0.92
CA GLN A 23 14.36 -18.63 -1.60
C GLN A 23 14.83 -18.29 -3.03
N LEU A 24 14.03 -17.54 -3.78
CA LEU A 24 14.36 -17.12 -5.14
C LEU A 24 15.52 -16.11 -5.18
N ALA A 25 15.55 -15.14 -4.28
CA ALA A 25 16.64 -14.16 -4.17
C ALA A 25 17.96 -14.86 -3.81
N SER A 26 17.94 -15.82 -2.89
CA SER A 26 19.12 -16.63 -2.55
C SER A 26 19.60 -17.45 -3.76
N HIS A 27 18.68 -18.11 -4.48
CA HIS A 27 19.00 -18.89 -5.67
C HIS A 27 19.64 -18.04 -6.79
N PHE A 28 19.06 -16.87 -7.08
CA PHE A 28 19.56 -15.96 -8.11
C PHE A 28 20.69 -15.05 -7.62
N LYS A 29 21.09 -15.14 -6.34
CA LYS A 29 22.06 -14.25 -5.69
C LYS A 29 21.70 -12.77 -5.89
N SER A 30 20.42 -12.47 -5.69
CA SER A 30 19.81 -11.18 -5.96
C SER A 30 19.22 -10.57 -4.69
N GLU A 31 18.56 -9.43 -4.85
CA GLU A 31 18.02 -8.58 -3.80
C GLU A 31 16.52 -8.36 -4.00
N ILE A 32 15.84 -8.02 -2.91
CA ILE A 32 14.38 -7.88 -2.85
C ILE A 32 14.01 -6.42 -2.65
N LEU A 33 13.09 -5.90 -3.44
CA LEU A 33 12.36 -4.66 -3.17
C LEU A 33 11.01 -5.02 -2.56
N SER A 34 10.73 -4.51 -1.35
CA SER A 34 9.38 -4.59 -0.78
C SER A 34 8.48 -3.54 -1.42
N ALA A 35 7.34 -3.97 -1.97
CA ALA A 35 6.23 -3.15 -2.45
C ALA A 35 5.04 -3.26 -1.49
N ASP A 36 5.31 -3.11 -0.20
CA ASP A 36 4.31 -3.04 0.86
C ASP A 36 4.33 -1.67 1.54
N SER A 37 3.30 -0.87 1.26
CA SER A 37 3.18 0.51 1.74
C SER A 37 3.24 0.69 3.26
N ARG A 38 3.03 -0.39 4.03
CA ARG A 38 3.06 -0.34 5.50
C ARG A 38 4.41 -0.74 6.07
N GLN A 39 5.17 -1.59 5.37
CA GLN A 39 6.51 -2.00 5.79
C GLN A 39 7.56 -0.90 5.63
N PHE A 40 7.23 0.19 4.95
CA PHE A 40 8.14 1.32 4.75
C PHE A 40 8.51 2.03 6.05
N TYR A 41 7.61 1.98 7.05
CA TYR A 41 7.68 2.80 8.25
C TYR A 41 8.46 2.14 9.39
N LYS A 42 9.47 2.83 9.91
CA LYS A 42 10.37 2.37 10.98
C LYS A 42 9.64 1.98 12.26
N GLU A 43 8.59 2.72 12.56
CA GLU A 43 7.84 2.59 13.80
C GLU A 43 6.84 1.42 13.78
N MET A 44 6.61 0.80 12.62
CA MET A 44 5.62 -0.26 12.42
C MET A 44 6.29 -1.58 12.01
N SER A 45 6.20 -2.62 12.84
CA SER A 45 6.88 -3.91 12.58
C SER A 45 5.93 -5.10 12.69
N ILE A 46 5.35 -5.31 13.88
CA ILE A 46 4.56 -6.51 14.17
C ILE A 46 3.28 -6.50 13.33
N GLY A 47 2.53 -5.40 13.35
CA GLY A 47 1.25 -5.30 12.65
C GLY A 47 1.38 -5.32 11.13
N THR A 48 2.54 -4.95 10.60
CA THR A 48 2.85 -4.91 9.16
C THR A 48 3.56 -6.18 8.68
N ALA A 49 3.82 -7.13 9.59
CA ALA A 49 4.56 -8.36 9.36
C ALA A 49 5.81 -8.18 8.52
N VAL A 50 6.65 -7.25 8.98
CA VAL A 50 8.01 -7.12 8.51
C VAL A 50 8.71 -8.49 8.67
N PRO A 51 9.53 -8.92 7.68
CA PRO A 51 10.30 -10.15 7.81
C PRO A 51 11.12 -10.14 9.10
N THR A 52 11.31 -11.31 9.70
CA THR A 52 12.14 -11.46 10.89
C THR A 52 13.58 -11.05 10.63
N GLN A 53 14.35 -10.74 11.68
CA GLN A 53 15.76 -10.35 11.51
C GLN A 53 16.55 -11.44 10.76
N ASN A 54 16.32 -12.71 11.06
CA ASN A 54 16.96 -13.83 10.35
C ASN A 54 16.60 -13.85 8.84
N GLU A 55 15.37 -13.49 8.48
CA GLU A 55 14.95 -13.38 7.09
C GLU A 55 15.58 -12.16 6.40
N LEU A 56 15.66 -11.02 7.09
CA LEU A 56 16.32 -9.81 6.60
C LEU A 56 17.84 -10.00 6.41
N ASP A 57 18.48 -10.77 7.29
CA ASP A 57 19.91 -11.08 7.22
C ASP A 57 20.23 -12.10 6.13
N SER A 58 19.25 -12.89 5.69
CA SER A 58 19.46 -13.94 4.69
C SER A 58 19.66 -13.40 3.27
N VAL A 59 18.99 -12.31 2.91
CA VAL A 59 19.09 -11.63 1.60
C VAL A 59 18.81 -10.14 1.77
N PRO A 60 19.47 -9.23 1.02
CA PRO A 60 19.21 -7.81 1.12
C PRO A 60 17.75 -7.45 0.74
N HIS A 61 17.07 -6.74 1.65
CA HIS A 61 15.74 -6.18 1.43
C HIS A 61 15.81 -4.65 1.37
N HIS A 62 15.18 -4.07 0.36
CA HIS A 62 15.03 -2.63 0.19
C HIS A 62 13.59 -2.22 0.50
N PHE A 63 13.42 -0.95 0.86
CA PHE A 63 12.13 -0.34 1.17
C PHE A 63 11.42 -0.93 2.39
N ILE A 64 12.16 -1.47 3.36
CA ILE A 64 11.63 -1.86 4.67
C ILE A 64 12.23 -0.90 5.71
N HIS A 65 11.41 -0.37 6.62
CA HIS A 65 11.84 0.52 7.71
C HIS A 65 12.74 1.68 7.26
N GLN A 66 12.46 2.24 6.09
CA GLN A 66 13.27 3.29 5.48
C GLN A 66 12.86 4.71 5.87
N ILE A 67 11.59 4.92 6.24
CA ILE A 67 11.01 6.24 6.54
C ILE A 67 10.26 6.24 7.87
N SER A 68 10.00 7.41 8.44
CA SER A 68 9.14 7.55 9.63
C SER A 68 7.68 7.64 9.21
N ILE A 69 6.75 7.17 10.05
CA ILE A 69 5.30 7.39 9.89
C ILE A 69 4.92 8.87 9.72
N GLN A 70 5.73 9.79 10.24
CA GLN A 70 5.50 11.23 10.14
C GLN A 70 5.93 11.83 8.80
N LYS A 71 6.58 11.05 7.94
CA LYS A 71 7.02 11.49 6.62
C LYS A 71 6.00 11.08 5.57
N ASP A 72 5.48 12.06 4.84
CA ASP A 72 4.65 11.79 3.67
C ASP A 72 5.43 10.99 2.63
N TYR A 73 4.81 9.89 2.18
CA TYR A 73 5.38 9.02 1.16
C TYR A 73 4.28 8.48 0.26
N SER A 74 4.27 8.97 -0.98
CA SER A 74 3.26 8.59 -1.97
C SER A 74 3.69 7.40 -2.83
N VAL A 75 2.74 6.82 -3.55
CA VAL A 75 3.05 5.82 -4.58
C VAL A 75 4.00 6.35 -5.66
N GLY A 76 3.93 7.64 -5.99
CA GLY A 76 4.85 8.27 -6.95
C GLY A 76 6.26 8.45 -6.38
N ASP A 77 6.38 8.69 -5.07
CA ASP A 77 7.69 8.67 -4.40
C ASP A 77 8.31 7.29 -4.43
N PHE A 78 7.50 6.26 -4.11
CA PHE A 78 7.94 4.87 -4.20
C PHE A 78 8.36 4.48 -5.61
N GLU A 79 7.56 4.79 -6.64
CA GLU A 79 7.91 4.51 -8.03
C GLU A 79 9.28 5.10 -8.38
N ARG A 80 9.48 6.40 -8.12
CA ARG A 80 10.74 7.09 -8.40
C ARG A 80 11.91 6.42 -7.68
N ASP A 81 11.77 6.17 -6.38
CA ASP A 81 12.86 5.65 -5.56
C ASP A 81 13.16 4.16 -5.90
N ALA A 82 12.12 3.36 -6.16
CA ALA A 82 12.23 1.97 -6.61
C ALA A 82 12.92 1.87 -7.97
N LEU A 83 12.55 2.70 -8.96
CA LEU A 83 13.21 2.72 -10.26
C LEU A 83 14.67 3.14 -10.16
N LYS A 84 14.99 4.12 -9.29
CA LYS A 84 16.37 4.49 -9.01
C LYS A 84 17.15 3.30 -8.44
N LYS A 85 16.59 2.60 -7.44
CA LYS A 85 17.20 1.41 -6.85
C LYS A 85 17.37 0.29 -7.87
N LEU A 86 16.36 0.02 -8.70
CA LEU A 86 16.45 -0.98 -9.78
C LEU A 86 17.56 -0.64 -10.78
N ASN A 87 17.72 0.62 -11.15
CA ASN A 87 18.82 1.05 -12.02
C ASN A 87 20.21 0.82 -11.40
N GLU A 88 20.33 0.88 -10.07
CA GLU A 88 21.56 0.55 -9.35
C GLU A 88 21.78 -0.97 -9.34
N LEU A 89 20.76 -1.74 -8.96
CA LEU A 89 20.83 -3.20 -8.82
C LEU A 89 21.06 -3.90 -10.16
N PHE A 90 20.42 -3.44 -11.24
CA PHE A 90 20.61 -4.03 -12.56
C PHE A 90 22.02 -3.83 -13.15
N LYS A 91 22.88 -3.02 -12.53
CA LYS A 91 24.32 -2.97 -12.90
C LYS A 91 25.06 -4.23 -12.47
N VAL A 92 24.59 -4.89 -11.42
CA VAL A 92 25.25 -6.04 -10.78
C VAL A 92 24.45 -7.33 -11.00
N HIS A 93 23.11 -7.22 -11.00
CA HIS A 93 22.19 -8.35 -11.09
C HIS A 93 21.48 -8.39 -12.45
N ASP A 94 21.21 -9.58 -12.97
CA ASP A 94 20.36 -9.76 -14.17
C ASP A 94 18.88 -9.90 -13.82
N ILE A 95 18.60 -10.43 -12.63
CA ILE A 95 17.26 -10.60 -12.06
C ILE A 95 17.21 -9.82 -10.76
N VAL A 96 16.13 -9.08 -10.51
CA VAL A 96 15.84 -8.43 -9.22
C VAL A 96 14.40 -8.76 -8.83
N LEU A 97 14.12 -8.92 -7.53
CA LEU A 97 12.79 -9.29 -7.06
C LEU A 97 12.01 -8.08 -6.57
N LEU A 98 10.72 -8.00 -6.94
CA LEU A 98 9.76 -7.07 -6.37
C LEU A 98 8.66 -7.87 -5.67
N VAL A 99 8.47 -7.68 -4.38
CA VAL A 99 7.56 -8.50 -3.56
C VAL A 99 6.54 -7.59 -2.92
N GLY A 100 5.24 -7.80 -3.18
CA GLY A 100 4.23 -6.87 -2.70
C GLY A 100 2.88 -7.50 -2.40
N GLY A 101 2.21 -6.93 -1.40
CA GLY A 101 0.77 -7.10 -1.16
C GLY A 101 -0.09 -5.95 -1.71
N SER A 102 0.53 -4.82 -2.07
CA SER A 102 -0.18 -3.63 -2.53
C SER A 102 -0.15 -3.55 -4.07
N GLY A 103 -1.25 -3.93 -4.73
CA GLY A 103 -1.36 -3.91 -6.19
C GLY A 103 -0.97 -2.57 -6.81
N LEU A 104 -1.42 -1.46 -6.21
CA LEU A 104 -1.10 -0.09 -6.66
C LEU A 104 0.41 0.21 -6.69
N TYR A 105 1.18 -0.26 -5.70
CA TYR A 105 2.62 0.00 -5.61
C TYR A 105 3.41 -0.88 -6.58
N VAL A 106 2.96 -2.13 -6.77
CA VAL A 106 3.50 -3.02 -7.80
C VAL A 106 3.24 -2.45 -9.19
N ASP A 107 2.00 -2.06 -9.47
CA ASP A 107 1.59 -1.47 -10.74
C ASP A 107 2.37 -0.20 -11.05
N ALA A 108 2.61 0.63 -10.04
CA ALA A 108 3.43 1.82 -10.19
C ALA A 108 4.83 1.50 -10.73
N VAL A 109 5.50 0.49 -10.18
CA VAL A 109 6.85 0.09 -10.66
C VAL A 109 6.77 -0.59 -12.02
N VAL A 110 5.79 -1.48 -12.25
CA VAL A 110 5.72 -2.32 -13.45
C VAL A 110 5.19 -1.55 -14.66
N TYR A 111 4.11 -0.80 -14.49
CA TYR A 111 3.36 -0.15 -15.56
C TYR A 111 3.49 1.38 -15.56
N GLY A 112 3.92 1.96 -14.44
CA GLY A 112 3.88 3.41 -14.23
C GLY A 112 2.54 3.87 -13.68
N ILE A 113 2.51 5.08 -13.16
CA ILE A 113 1.28 5.74 -12.70
C ILE A 113 0.97 6.96 -13.55
N ASP A 114 -0.31 7.31 -13.59
CA ASP A 114 -0.75 8.55 -14.18
C ASP A 114 -0.15 9.75 -13.44
N SER A 115 0.38 10.70 -14.21
CA SER A 115 0.93 11.93 -13.66
C SER A 115 -0.20 12.93 -13.44
N PHE A 116 -0.36 13.34 -12.19
CA PHE A 116 -1.29 14.39 -11.80
C PHE A 116 -0.53 15.67 -11.45
N PRO A 117 -1.12 16.86 -11.71
CA PRO A 117 -0.51 18.11 -11.31
C PRO A 117 -0.46 18.25 -9.79
N LYS A 118 0.46 19.08 -9.31
CA LYS A 118 0.50 19.46 -7.90
C LYS A 118 -0.79 20.18 -7.54
N ILE A 119 -1.47 19.67 -6.52
CA ILE A 119 -2.71 20.24 -6.02
C ILE A 119 -2.41 21.51 -5.23
N ARG A 120 -3.31 22.49 -5.32
CA ARG A 120 -3.24 23.70 -4.50
C ARG A 120 -3.26 23.35 -3.01
N PRO A 121 -2.31 23.85 -2.18
CA PRO A 121 -2.37 23.69 -0.74
C PRO A 121 -3.71 24.16 -0.16
N GLY A 122 -4.25 23.46 0.83
CA GLY A 122 -5.52 23.81 1.48
C GLY A 122 -6.78 23.33 0.76
N LEU A 123 -6.73 23.03 -0.55
CA LEU A 123 -7.92 22.61 -1.32
C LEU A 123 -8.56 21.33 -0.77
N ARG A 124 -7.75 20.41 -0.24
CA ARG A 124 -8.27 19.20 0.41
C ARG A 124 -9.10 19.52 1.66
N SER A 125 -8.63 20.46 2.48
CA SER A 125 -9.34 20.91 3.67
C SER A 125 -10.62 21.67 3.29
N GLU A 126 -10.58 22.50 2.25
CA GLU A 126 -11.78 23.15 1.69
C GLU A 126 -12.83 22.12 1.27
N LEU A 127 -12.44 21.11 0.48
CA LEU A 127 -13.33 20.04 0.03
C LEU A 127 -13.84 19.17 1.18
N GLN A 128 -13.04 18.96 2.23
CA GLN A 128 -13.48 18.26 3.44
C GLN A 128 -14.56 19.06 4.17
N ASN A 129 -14.34 20.36 4.37
CA ASN A 129 -15.34 21.24 5.01
C ASN A 129 -16.64 21.28 4.20
N GLU A 130 -16.55 21.40 2.86
CA GLU A 130 -17.74 21.35 2.00
C GLU A 130 -18.49 20.02 2.08
N MET A 131 -17.76 18.90 2.21
CA MET A 131 -18.36 17.58 2.40
C MET A 131 -19.08 17.50 3.75
N GLU A 132 -18.55 18.11 4.81
CA GLU A 132 -19.18 18.15 6.13
C GLU A 132 -20.43 19.03 6.13
N GLU A 133 -20.40 20.18 5.45
CA GLU A 133 -21.51 21.13 5.39
C GLU A 133 -22.64 20.68 4.46
N ARG A 134 -22.30 20.17 3.27
CA ARG A 134 -23.26 19.89 2.18
C ARG A 134 -23.48 18.39 1.93
N GLY A 135 -22.67 17.54 2.55
CA GLY A 135 -22.70 16.10 2.33
C GLY A 135 -22.00 15.66 1.05
N LEU A 136 -21.61 14.38 1.01
CA LEU A 136 -20.93 13.76 -0.13
C LEU A 136 -21.76 13.83 -1.43
N ASN A 137 -23.09 13.76 -1.34
CA ASN A 137 -23.98 13.81 -2.51
C ASN A 137 -23.79 15.11 -3.31
N ALA A 138 -23.54 16.23 -2.63
CA ALA A 138 -23.34 17.51 -3.29
C ALA A 138 -22.04 17.52 -4.12
N LEU A 139 -20.98 16.87 -3.62
CA LEU A 139 -19.71 16.70 -4.32
C LEU A 139 -19.81 15.69 -5.46
N GLN A 140 -20.63 14.64 -5.30
CA GLN A 140 -20.91 13.68 -6.35
C GLN A 140 -21.62 14.36 -7.53
N GLU A 141 -22.62 15.21 -7.29
CA GLU A 141 -23.30 15.95 -8.36
C GLU A 141 -22.35 16.92 -9.07
N GLU A 142 -21.45 17.60 -8.35
CA GLU A 142 -20.39 18.40 -8.98
C GLU A 142 -19.49 17.55 -9.87
N LEU A 143 -19.06 16.37 -9.39
CA LEU A 143 -18.23 15.46 -10.17
C LEU A 143 -18.97 14.96 -11.42
N LYS A 144 -20.27 14.69 -11.31
CA LYS A 144 -21.11 14.27 -12.44
C LYS A 144 -21.16 15.32 -13.54
N LEU A 145 -21.24 16.60 -13.17
CA LEU A 145 -21.29 17.72 -14.11
C LEU A 145 -19.92 18.00 -14.73
N THR A 146 -18.85 17.90 -13.95
CA THR A 146 -17.50 18.31 -14.36
C THR A 146 -16.69 17.19 -15.02
N ASP A 147 -16.97 15.92 -14.70
CA ASP A 147 -16.34 14.74 -15.28
C ASP A 147 -17.29 13.53 -15.31
N PRO A 148 -18.27 13.52 -16.25
CA PRO A 148 -19.21 12.41 -16.39
C PRO A 148 -18.53 11.05 -16.60
N ALA A 149 -17.42 11.04 -17.35
CA ALA A 149 -16.69 9.83 -17.70
C ALA A 149 -16.01 9.16 -16.50
N TYR A 150 -15.50 9.95 -15.55
CA TYR A 150 -14.98 9.41 -14.30
C TYR A 150 -16.10 9.09 -13.30
N TYR A 151 -17.16 9.90 -13.24
CA TYR A 151 -18.33 9.67 -12.38
C TYR A 151 -18.94 8.28 -12.57
N GLU A 152 -19.05 7.79 -13.81
CA GLU A 152 -19.59 6.44 -14.10
C GLU A 152 -18.69 5.29 -13.62
N LYS A 153 -17.38 5.54 -13.44
CA LYS A 153 -16.38 4.50 -13.14
C LYS A 153 -15.98 4.48 -11.67
N VAL A 154 -16.03 5.63 -11.02
CA VAL A 154 -15.55 5.79 -9.65
C VAL A 154 -16.53 5.17 -8.65
N ASP A 155 -15.98 4.66 -7.55
CA ASP A 155 -16.81 4.32 -6.39
C ASP A 155 -17.25 5.61 -5.71
N LEU A 156 -18.46 6.05 -6.03
CA LEU A 156 -19.06 7.28 -5.50
C LEU A 156 -19.25 7.24 -3.98
N LYS A 157 -19.34 6.05 -3.38
CA LYS A 157 -19.45 5.90 -1.92
C LYS A 157 -18.12 6.09 -1.20
N ASN A 158 -17.01 6.17 -1.93
CA ASN A 158 -15.69 6.40 -1.37
C ASN A 158 -15.34 7.90 -1.43
N PRO A 159 -15.42 8.63 -0.30
CA PRO A 159 -15.20 10.07 -0.29
C PRO A 159 -13.81 10.45 -0.80
N HIS A 160 -12.78 9.66 -0.45
CA HIS A 160 -11.41 9.95 -0.88
C HIS A 160 -11.25 9.97 -2.40
N ARG A 161 -11.97 9.09 -3.12
CA ARG A 161 -11.91 9.06 -4.60
C ARG A 161 -12.63 10.24 -5.23
N VAL A 162 -13.77 10.64 -4.66
CA VAL A 162 -14.54 11.80 -5.12
C VAL A 162 -13.75 13.08 -4.88
N LEU A 163 -13.28 13.29 -3.64
CA LEU A 163 -12.47 14.45 -3.26
C LEU A 163 -11.21 14.54 -4.13
N ARG A 164 -10.51 13.42 -4.36
CA ARG A 164 -9.30 13.42 -5.21
C ARG A 164 -9.57 13.87 -6.64
N ALA A 165 -10.71 13.48 -7.22
CA ALA A 165 -11.07 13.93 -8.56
C ALA A 165 -11.37 15.42 -8.60
N LEU A 166 -12.17 15.91 -7.65
CA LEU A 166 -12.49 17.33 -7.53
C LEU A 166 -11.25 18.19 -7.21
N GLU A 167 -10.29 17.68 -6.43
CA GLU A 167 -8.99 18.35 -6.19
C GLU A 167 -8.29 18.66 -7.52
N VAL A 168 -8.21 17.67 -8.42
CA VAL A 168 -7.57 17.81 -9.73
C VAL A 168 -8.38 18.74 -10.63
N ILE A 169 -9.71 18.54 -10.69
CA ILE A 169 -10.60 19.34 -11.53
C ILE A 169 -10.54 20.81 -11.12
N ARG A 170 -10.71 21.12 -9.83
CA ARG A 170 -10.68 22.51 -9.33
C ARG A 170 -9.29 23.14 -9.42
N THR A 171 -8.21 22.35 -9.35
CA THR A 171 -6.84 22.87 -9.54
C THR A 171 -6.54 23.19 -11.01
N THR A 172 -7.04 22.38 -11.94
CA THR A 172 -6.58 22.40 -13.34
C THR A 172 -7.60 22.96 -14.33
N GLY A 173 -8.88 22.99 -13.94
CA GLY A 173 -10.01 23.21 -14.84
C GLY A 173 -10.28 22.06 -15.81
N LYS A 174 -9.60 20.91 -15.70
CA LYS A 174 -9.74 19.77 -16.61
C LYS A 174 -10.36 18.55 -15.91
N PRO A 175 -11.15 17.73 -16.61
CA PRO A 175 -11.66 16.46 -16.09
C PRO A 175 -10.54 15.58 -15.52
N PHE A 176 -10.82 14.85 -14.44
CA PHE A 176 -9.87 13.89 -13.86
C PHE A 176 -9.57 12.75 -14.84
N SER A 177 -10.58 12.34 -15.62
CA SER A 177 -10.49 11.33 -16.67
C SER A 177 -9.48 11.69 -17.77
N ASP A 178 -9.20 12.98 -18.00
CA ASP A 178 -8.17 13.41 -18.96
C ASP A 178 -6.77 13.00 -18.52
N PHE A 179 -6.53 12.74 -17.24
CA PHE A 179 -5.22 12.34 -16.73
C PHE A 179 -5.03 10.81 -16.69
N LEU A 180 -6.13 10.05 -16.79
CA LEU A 180 -6.12 8.60 -16.64
C LEU A 180 -5.60 7.87 -17.89
N GLY A 181 -4.85 6.79 -17.66
CA GLY A 181 -4.34 5.91 -18.72
C GLY A 181 -3.18 6.49 -19.54
N LYS A 182 -2.62 7.63 -19.13
CA LYS A 182 -1.46 8.29 -19.75
C LYS A 182 -0.13 7.86 -19.15
N GLY A 183 -0.16 7.22 -17.98
CA GLY A 183 1.00 6.79 -17.19
C GLY A 183 1.67 5.49 -17.61
N LYS A 184 1.35 4.91 -18.77
CA LYS A 184 1.99 3.68 -19.25
C LYS A 184 3.45 3.95 -19.64
N ALA A 185 4.35 3.77 -18.68
CA ALA A 185 5.78 3.96 -18.90
C ALA A 185 6.41 2.68 -19.47
N LYS A 186 7.20 2.82 -20.53
CA LYS A 186 8.07 1.72 -20.99
C LYS A 186 9.21 1.57 -19.99
N ARG A 187 9.30 0.42 -19.33
CA ARG A 187 10.39 0.11 -18.38
C ARG A 187 11.63 -0.43 -19.11
N PRO A 188 12.85 -0.10 -18.64
CA PRO A 188 14.09 -0.59 -19.23
C PRO A 188 14.42 -2.04 -18.83
N PHE A 189 13.43 -2.80 -18.34
CA PHE A 189 13.53 -4.17 -17.89
C PHE A 189 12.29 -4.95 -18.31
N HIS A 190 12.43 -6.27 -18.44
CA HIS A 190 11.31 -7.19 -18.62
C HIS A 190 10.69 -7.52 -17.26
N SER A 191 9.37 -7.46 -17.13
CA SER A 191 8.69 -7.83 -15.88
C SER A 191 8.07 -9.22 -16.03
N LEU A 192 8.43 -10.15 -15.13
CA LEU A 192 7.81 -11.47 -15.01
C LEU A 192 6.98 -11.53 -13.74
N ILE A 193 5.66 -11.67 -13.86
CA ILE A 193 4.74 -11.61 -12.72
C ILE A 193 4.33 -13.02 -12.31
N LEU A 194 4.61 -13.37 -11.06
CA LEU A 194 4.22 -14.60 -10.38
C LEU A 194 3.10 -14.31 -9.38
N GLY A 195 1.88 -14.76 -9.71
CA GLY A 195 0.72 -14.66 -8.83
C GLY A 195 0.56 -15.93 -7.98
N LEU A 196 0.77 -15.83 -6.68
CA LEU A 196 0.52 -16.94 -5.76
C LEU A 196 -0.98 -17.11 -5.51
N GLN A 197 -1.43 -18.36 -5.57
CA GLN A 197 -2.81 -18.74 -5.32
C GLN A 197 -2.88 -19.96 -4.40
N ALA A 198 -3.91 -20.00 -3.56
CA ALA A 198 -4.21 -21.09 -2.66
C ALA A 198 -5.72 -21.10 -2.36
N PRO A 199 -6.30 -22.23 -1.91
CA PRO A 199 -7.68 -22.27 -1.44
C PRO A 199 -7.92 -21.23 -0.34
N ARG A 200 -9.09 -20.58 -0.37
CA ARG A 200 -9.43 -19.48 0.56
C ARG A 200 -9.33 -19.92 2.02
N GLU A 201 -9.79 -21.13 2.33
CA GLU A 201 -9.75 -21.71 3.67
C GLU A 201 -8.33 -21.75 4.22
N VAL A 202 -7.37 -22.25 3.44
CA VAL A 202 -5.95 -22.30 3.81
C VAL A 202 -5.38 -20.90 4.07
N VAL A 203 -5.73 -19.92 3.23
CA VAL A 203 -5.30 -18.53 3.41
C VAL A 203 -5.91 -17.94 4.68
N TYR A 204 -7.18 -18.21 4.95
CA TYR A 204 -7.90 -17.70 6.11
C TYR A 204 -7.36 -18.28 7.42
N ASP A 205 -7.06 -19.58 7.46
CA ASP A 205 -6.45 -20.22 8.63
C ASP A 205 -5.07 -19.63 8.93
N ARG A 206 -4.26 -19.39 7.89
CA ARG A 206 -2.96 -18.74 8.02
C ARG A 206 -3.08 -17.29 8.51
N ILE A 207 -4.06 -16.54 8.00
CA ILE A 207 -4.34 -15.17 8.47
C ILE A 207 -4.72 -15.20 9.95
N ASN A 208 -5.64 -16.08 10.35
CA ASN A 208 -6.10 -16.18 11.73
C ASN A 208 -4.95 -16.49 12.68
N ALA A 209 -4.18 -17.54 12.39
CA ALA A 209 -3.03 -17.94 13.19
C ALA A 209 -1.95 -16.85 13.24
N ARG A 210 -1.76 -16.11 12.15
CA ARG A 210 -0.82 -14.99 12.10
C ARG A 210 -1.26 -13.84 13.00
N VAL A 211 -2.54 -13.49 13.03
CA VAL A 211 -3.05 -12.46 13.95
C VAL A 211 -2.84 -12.88 15.39
N ASP A 212 -3.13 -14.14 15.72
CA ASP A 212 -2.87 -14.68 17.07
C ASP A 212 -1.39 -14.58 17.45
N LYS A 213 -0.50 -14.93 16.52
CA LYS A 213 0.95 -14.77 16.70
C LYS A 213 1.37 -13.31 16.88
N MET A 214 0.79 -12.37 16.13
CA MET A 214 1.06 -10.94 16.25
C MET A 214 0.68 -10.43 17.65
N MET A 215 -0.50 -10.81 18.14
CA MET A 215 -0.95 -10.45 19.49
C MET A 215 0.01 -11.01 20.55
N ALA A 216 0.37 -12.28 20.44
CA ALA A 216 1.34 -12.92 21.33
C ALA A 216 2.75 -12.30 21.27
N SER A 217 3.10 -11.68 20.14
CA SER A 217 4.40 -11.01 19.93
C SER A 217 4.42 -9.56 20.41
N GLY A 218 3.32 -9.05 20.98
CA GLY A 218 3.24 -7.69 21.51
C GLY A 218 2.66 -6.64 20.55
N LEU A 219 1.82 -7.04 19.58
CA LEU A 219 1.15 -6.08 18.68
C LEU A 219 0.40 -4.98 19.44
N LEU A 220 -0.30 -5.34 20.53
CA LEU A 220 -1.02 -4.36 21.35
C LEU A 220 -0.07 -3.31 21.95
N ASP A 221 1.12 -3.71 22.38
CA ASP A 221 2.08 -2.80 22.96
C ASP A 221 2.74 -1.90 21.90
N GLU A 222 2.98 -2.42 20.69
CA GLU A 222 3.36 -1.61 19.53
C GLU A 222 2.30 -0.54 19.23
N VAL A 223 1.01 -0.89 19.23
CA VAL A 223 -0.08 0.07 18.98
C VAL A 223 -0.17 1.12 20.10
N LYS A 224 0.01 0.73 21.37
CA LYS A 224 0.00 1.68 22.50
C LYS A 224 1.07 2.77 22.35
N ILE A 225 2.26 2.41 21.89
CA ILE A 225 3.37 3.35 21.66
C ILE A 225 3.02 4.37 20.58
N LEU A 226 2.23 3.97 19.58
CA LEU A 226 1.89 4.79 18.41
C LEU A 226 0.55 5.51 18.51
N LYS A 227 -0.17 5.38 19.64
CA LYS A 227 -1.54 5.90 19.79
C LYS A 227 -1.67 7.39 19.48
N ASP A 228 -0.67 8.20 19.84
CA ASP A 228 -0.71 9.66 19.64
C ASP A 228 -0.60 10.05 18.15
N PHE A 229 -0.22 9.10 17.30
CA PHE A 229 -0.12 9.25 15.85
C PHE A 229 -1.31 8.64 15.11
N GLU A 230 -2.41 8.31 15.79
CA GLU A 230 -3.58 7.65 15.17
C GLU A 230 -4.16 8.39 13.97
N HIS A 231 -4.03 9.72 13.94
CA HIS A 231 -4.51 10.57 12.84
C HIS A 231 -3.72 10.37 11.54
N LEU A 232 -2.53 9.74 11.59
CA LEU A 232 -1.70 9.46 10.43
C LEU A 232 -2.25 8.28 9.63
N ASN A 233 -2.27 8.41 8.30
CA ASN A 233 -2.70 7.35 7.38
C ASN A 233 -1.94 6.04 7.58
N ALA A 234 -0.69 6.08 8.05
CA ALA A 234 0.10 4.90 8.38
C ALA A 234 -0.65 3.97 9.35
N LEU A 235 -1.31 4.52 10.38
CA LEU A 235 -2.04 3.76 11.41
C LEU A 235 -3.50 3.49 11.08
N GLN A 236 -4.02 4.08 9.99
CA GLN A 236 -5.35 3.78 9.44
C GLN A 236 -5.33 2.48 8.62
N THR A 237 -4.68 1.44 9.15
CA THR A 237 -4.52 0.13 8.52
C THR A 237 -5.03 -0.98 9.43
N VAL A 238 -5.35 -2.13 8.85
CA VAL A 238 -5.88 -3.30 9.57
C VAL A 238 -4.85 -3.76 10.61
N GLY A 239 -5.31 -4.07 11.82
CA GLY A 239 -4.45 -4.39 12.97
C GLY A 239 -4.33 -3.20 13.92
N TYR A 240 -3.99 -2.02 13.39
CA TYR A 240 -3.79 -0.82 14.19
C TYR A 240 -5.12 -0.16 14.51
N ARG A 241 -5.99 0.06 13.51
CA ARG A 241 -7.28 0.74 13.69
C ARG A 241 -8.17 0.02 14.72
N GLU A 242 -8.27 -1.31 14.62
CA GLU A 242 -9.08 -2.11 15.53
C GLU A 242 -8.55 -2.05 16.97
N LEU A 243 -7.22 -2.10 17.17
CA LEU A 243 -6.63 -1.98 18.50
C LEU A 243 -6.70 -0.55 19.06
N LEU A 244 -6.65 0.48 18.21
CA LEU A 244 -6.89 1.86 18.63
C LEU A 244 -8.32 2.05 19.16
N SER A 245 -9.34 1.46 18.51
CA SER A 245 -10.72 1.46 19.04
C SER A 245 -10.83 0.75 20.39
N TYR A 246 -10.10 -0.36 20.59
CA TYR A 246 -10.00 -0.99 21.90
C TYR A 246 -9.35 -0.07 22.95
N LEU A 247 -8.26 0.63 22.60
CA LEU A 247 -7.60 1.59 23.50
C LEU A 247 -8.48 2.81 23.86
N LYS A 248 -9.52 3.09 23.06
CA LYS A 248 -10.54 4.11 23.31
C LYS A 248 -11.76 3.60 24.08
N GLU A 249 -11.75 2.34 24.50
CA GLU A 249 -12.86 1.67 25.19
C GLU A 249 -14.15 1.59 24.34
N GLU A 250 -14.04 1.68 23.01
CA GLU A 250 -15.17 1.57 22.07
C GLU A 250 -15.59 0.11 21.81
N THR A 251 -14.70 -0.85 22.09
CA THR A 251 -14.89 -2.29 21.87
C THR A 251 -14.03 -3.08 22.85
N THR A 252 -14.30 -4.38 23.01
CA THR A 252 -13.46 -5.29 23.80
C THR A 252 -12.22 -5.74 23.01
N LEU A 253 -11.19 -6.22 23.72
CA LEU A 253 -9.98 -6.74 23.06
C LEU A 253 -10.29 -7.94 22.14
N ASP A 254 -11.18 -8.84 22.57
CA ASP A 254 -11.57 -10.03 21.81
C ASP A 254 -12.31 -9.65 20.52
N GLU A 255 -13.20 -8.66 20.59
CA GLU A 255 -13.89 -8.11 19.41
C GLU A 255 -12.90 -7.44 18.45
N ALA A 256 -11.96 -6.63 18.96
CA ALA A 256 -10.91 -6.02 18.15
C ALA A 256 -10.08 -7.09 17.41
N ILE A 257 -9.64 -8.14 18.10
CA ILE A 257 -8.89 -9.26 17.49
C ILE A 257 -9.73 -9.96 16.41
N SER A 258 -11.02 -10.19 16.67
CA SER A 258 -11.94 -10.80 15.70
C SER A 258 -12.09 -9.93 14.45
N GLU A 259 -12.23 -8.62 14.61
CA GLU A 259 -12.30 -7.68 13.50
C GLU A 259 -11.00 -7.58 12.72
N ILE A 260 -9.82 -7.67 13.37
CA ILE A 260 -8.53 -7.75 12.67
C ILE A 260 -8.52 -8.97 11.75
N LYS A 261 -8.87 -10.15 12.27
CA LYS A 261 -8.91 -11.38 11.47
C LYS A 261 -9.88 -11.23 10.30
N LYS A 262 -11.07 -10.68 10.52
CA LYS A 262 -12.08 -10.45 9.50
C LYS A 262 -11.65 -9.45 8.43
N ASN A 263 -11.11 -8.31 8.82
CA ASN A 263 -10.68 -7.27 7.89
C ASN A 263 -9.43 -7.68 7.11
N THR A 264 -8.53 -8.46 7.71
CA THR A 264 -7.36 -9.01 7.00
C THR A 264 -7.75 -10.01 5.93
N ARG A 265 -8.85 -10.76 6.11
CA ARG A 265 -9.40 -11.66 5.08
C ARG A 265 -10.12 -10.94 3.93
N ARG A 266 -10.59 -9.71 4.17
CA ARG A 266 -11.27 -8.87 3.18
C ARG A 266 -10.30 -8.05 2.33
N PHE A 267 -9.15 -7.72 2.90
CA PHE A 267 -8.04 -7.02 2.23
C PHE A 267 -7.37 -7.91 1.19
#